data_AF-A0A8J7U083-F1
#
_entry.id   AF-A0A8J7U083-F1
#
_cell.length_a   1.000
_cell.length_b   1.000
_cell.length_c   1.000
_cell.angle_alpha   90.00
_cell.angle_beta   90.00
_cell.angle_gamma   90.00
#
_symmetry.space_group_name_H-M   'P 1'
#
loop_
_entity.id
_entity.type
_entity.pdbx_description
1 polymer ?
#
loop_
_entity_poly.entity_id
_entity_poly.type
_entity_poly.pdbx_seq_one_letter_code
_entity_poly.pdbx_strand_id
1 'polypeptide(L)'
;MDGMVNTAVVSPFGESTLRCAAFGDMPGLDVSRALAMARVSGRQRWLAAVVLGGQGRYARAASVLVELINDADPVLAALAGCTLAAHRRQLGGHAAAMALDGAALARLADVTVRRWGGRVASRTLTSSANASIDDADVDGADFPGALLDALAGLAADAIGLGRLDTAARLLTRASEIEPVSWRGEVRRCWVGAELALARGRAREAVPLAERAAQLARASANARTRVGGAQALRHTVKSDLVLAASLLAAHPNGPADASNTDAERVRQRATKLLKNVVAVSLKRGIGSLVWPSAALLVNLWPDRSKNWQELTNMSLNCVLTGSDPVGRRLAEASAWVPTGLLHSSDTAEPVGGRNFFTD
;
A
#
# COMPACT_ATOMS: atom_id res chain seq x y z
N MET A 1 27.40 -49.11 8.46
CA MET A 1 27.19 -47.81 9.12
C MET A 1 26.82 -46.82 8.03
N ASP A 2 25.58 -46.89 7.54
CA ASP A 2 25.10 -45.94 6.53
C ASP A 2 24.44 -44.77 7.24
N GLY A 3 25.10 -43.61 7.16
CA GLY A 3 24.61 -42.35 7.70
C GLY A 3 23.42 -41.86 6.89
N MET A 4 22.23 -41.91 7.49
CA MET A 4 21.06 -41.17 7.01
C MET A 4 21.38 -39.68 7.02
N VAL A 5 21.62 -39.12 5.83
CA VAL A 5 21.59 -37.68 5.62
C VAL A 5 20.15 -37.22 5.86
N ASN A 6 19.91 -36.60 7.02
CA ASN A 6 18.66 -35.96 7.36
C ASN A 6 18.49 -34.73 6.46
N THR A 7 17.91 -34.91 5.27
CA THR A 7 17.45 -33.81 4.42
C THR A 7 16.25 -33.17 5.11
N ALA A 8 16.51 -32.24 6.02
CA ALA A 8 15.48 -31.40 6.60
C ALA A 8 14.69 -30.77 5.45
N VAL A 9 13.43 -31.19 5.30
CA VAL A 9 12.50 -30.63 4.32
C VAL A 9 12.39 -29.14 4.63
N VAL A 10 13.05 -28.30 3.82
CA VAL A 10 12.92 -26.85 3.93
C VAL A 10 11.44 -26.53 3.76
N SER A 11 10.83 -25.98 4.81
CA SER A 11 9.41 -25.65 4.76
C SER A 11 9.15 -24.72 3.56
N PRO A 12 8.17 -25.02 2.69
CA PRO A 12 7.83 -24.16 1.55
C PRO A 12 7.30 -22.78 1.97
N PHE A 13 7.14 -22.52 3.27
CA PHE A 13 6.67 -21.26 3.85
C PHE A 13 7.65 -20.66 4.87
N GLY A 14 8.95 -20.85 4.64
CA GLY A 14 9.99 -20.11 5.37
C GLY A 14 9.83 -18.59 5.21
N GLU A 15 10.42 -17.82 6.13
CA GLU A 15 10.32 -16.36 6.13
C GLU A 15 10.77 -15.74 4.80
N SER A 16 11.86 -16.24 4.20
CA SER A 16 12.35 -15.78 2.89
C SER A 16 11.28 -15.93 1.79
N THR A 17 10.59 -17.07 1.70
CA THR A 17 9.52 -17.28 0.74
C THR A 17 8.35 -16.32 0.97
N LEU A 18 7.97 -16.11 2.23
CA LEU A 18 6.91 -15.17 2.59
C LEU A 18 7.29 -13.71 2.30
N ARG A 19 8.57 -13.34 2.43
CA ARG A 19 9.08 -12.04 1.99
C ARG A 19 9.02 -11.88 0.48
N CYS A 20 9.40 -12.90 -0.29
CA CYS A 20 9.24 -12.89 -1.75
C CYS A 20 7.75 -12.77 -2.17
N ALA A 21 6.83 -13.34 -1.40
CA ALA A 21 5.41 -13.15 -1.64
C ALA A 21 4.92 -11.74 -1.24
N ALA A 22 5.31 -11.25 -0.05
CA ALA A 22 4.83 -9.98 0.49
C ALA A 22 5.40 -8.76 -0.25
N PHE A 23 6.69 -8.83 -0.60
CA PHE A 23 7.47 -7.70 -1.09
C PHE A 23 8.24 -8.01 -2.38
N GLY A 24 8.22 -9.25 -2.87
CA GLY A 24 8.91 -9.71 -4.08
C GLY A 24 7.98 -9.99 -5.26
N ASP A 25 8.32 -11.02 -6.03
CA ASP A 25 7.78 -11.34 -7.36
C ASP A 25 6.71 -12.44 -7.35
N MET A 26 6.36 -12.95 -6.17
CA MET A 26 5.32 -13.97 -5.96
C MET A 26 4.06 -13.46 -5.23
N PRO A 27 3.48 -12.29 -5.57
CA PRO A 27 2.35 -11.74 -4.82
C PRO A 27 1.08 -12.61 -4.88
N GLY A 28 0.98 -13.51 -5.86
CA GLY A 28 -0.13 -14.46 -6.01
C GLY A 28 0.01 -15.75 -5.20
N LEU A 29 1.06 -15.91 -4.40
CA LEU A 29 1.28 -17.13 -3.61
C LEU A 29 0.11 -17.38 -2.65
N ASP A 30 -0.41 -18.60 -2.63
CA ASP A 30 -1.41 -19.00 -1.64
C ASP A 30 -0.74 -19.28 -0.28
N VAL A 31 -0.89 -18.33 0.64
CA VAL A 31 -0.34 -18.41 2.00
C VAL A 31 -1.27 -19.08 3.01
N SER A 32 -2.39 -19.67 2.56
CA SER A 32 -3.35 -20.36 3.46
C SER A 32 -2.68 -21.49 4.26
N ARG A 33 -1.81 -22.26 3.60
CA ARG A 33 -1.05 -23.34 4.24
C ARG A 33 -0.01 -22.82 5.22
N ALA A 34 0.61 -21.67 4.95
CA ALA A 34 1.53 -21.03 5.87
C ALA A 34 0.86 -20.71 7.21
N LEU A 35 -0.40 -20.24 7.19
CA LEU A 35 -1.14 -19.91 8.41
C LEU A 35 -1.66 -21.14 9.18
N ALA A 36 -1.75 -22.30 8.55
CA ALA A 36 -2.26 -23.53 9.15
C ALA A 36 -1.16 -24.39 9.82
N MET A 37 0.12 -24.01 9.68
CA MET A 37 1.23 -24.77 10.25
C MET A 37 1.30 -24.63 11.78
N ALA A 38 1.64 -25.72 12.47
CA ALA A 38 1.66 -25.78 13.94
C ALA A 38 2.70 -24.86 14.62
N ARG A 39 3.74 -24.42 13.90
CA ARG A 39 4.80 -23.54 14.42
C ARG A 39 5.11 -22.43 13.42
N VAL A 40 4.34 -21.34 13.46
CA VAL A 40 4.51 -20.16 12.62
C VAL A 40 4.80 -18.97 13.51
N SER A 41 5.91 -18.27 13.27
CA SER A 41 6.25 -17.07 14.05
C SER A 41 5.28 -15.91 13.78
N GLY A 42 5.17 -14.98 14.71
CA GLY A 42 4.36 -13.77 14.52
C GLY A 42 4.76 -12.98 13.26
N ARG A 43 6.07 -12.93 12.96
CA ARG A 43 6.60 -12.32 11.73
C ARG A 43 6.14 -13.02 10.46
N GLN A 44 6.17 -14.35 10.42
CA GLN A 44 5.64 -15.12 9.29
C GLN A 44 4.12 -14.92 9.13
N ARG A 45 3.37 -14.88 10.23
CA ARG A 45 1.93 -14.56 10.20
C ARG A 45 1.67 -13.16 9.64
N TRP A 46 2.44 -12.15 10.05
CA TRP A 46 2.35 -10.80 9.52
C TRP A 46 2.67 -10.74 8.01
N LEU A 47 3.75 -11.39 7.55
CA LEU A 47 4.08 -11.45 6.12
C LEU A 47 2.95 -12.10 5.31
N ALA A 48 2.38 -13.21 5.79
CA ALA A 48 1.22 -13.84 5.16
C ALA A 48 0.01 -12.88 5.11
N ALA A 49 -0.24 -12.09 6.16
CA ALA A 49 -1.29 -11.09 6.16
C ALA A 49 -1.04 -9.95 5.15
N VAL A 50 0.21 -9.52 4.96
CA VAL A 50 0.59 -8.56 3.91
C VAL A 50 0.27 -9.10 2.51
N VAL A 51 0.56 -10.38 2.26
CA VAL A 51 0.22 -11.07 1.00
C VAL A 51 -1.30 -11.09 0.77
N LEU A 52 -2.06 -11.55 1.76
CA LEU A 52 -3.53 -11.59 1.69
C LEU A 52 -4.12 -10.20 1.41
N GLY A 53 -3.57 -9.15 2.04
CA GLY A 53 -3.94 -7.77 1.78
C GLY A 53 -3.66 -7.33 0.33
N GLY A 54 -2.51 -7.68 -0.22
CA GLY A 54 -2.18 -7.42 -1.63
C GLY A 54 -3.16 -8.09 -2.60
N GLN A 55 -3.63 -9.29 -2.25
CA GLN A 55 -4.62 -10.06 -3.01
C GLN A 55 -6.06 -9.58 -2.85
N GLY A 56 -6.33 -8.59 -1.98
CA GLY A 56 -7.69 -8.11 -1.69
C GLY A 56 -8.48 -9.01 -0.72
N ARG A 57 -7.82 -9.96 -0.03
CA ARG A 57 -8.43 -10.86 0.95
C ARG A 57 -8.40 -10.24 2.36
N TYR A 58 -8.96 -9.04 2.51
CA TYR A 58 -8.85 -8.23 3.72
C TYR A 58 -9.45 -8.87 4.98
N ALA A 59 -10.53 -9.65 4.88
CA ALA A 59 -11.11 -10.38 6.01
C ALA A 59 -10.12 -11.39 6.60
N ARG A 60 -9.47 -12.17 5.73
CA ARG A 60 -8.47 -13.18 6.12
C ARG A 60 -7.19 -12.53 6.65
N ALA A 61 -6.80 -11.40 6.08
CA ALA A 61 -5.67 -10.65 6.61
C ALA A 61 -6.02 -10.06 7.99
N ALA A 62 -7.21 -9.48 8.14
CA ALA A 62 -7.68 -8.87 9.38
C ALA A 62 -7.73 -9.89 10.53
N SER A 63 -8.22 -11.12 10.30
CA SER A 63 -8.26 -12.15 11.34
C SER A 63 -6.88 -12.47 11.93
N VAL A 64 -5.82 -12.34 11.13
CA VAL A 64 -4.44 -12.49 11.61
C VAL A 64 -3.95 -11.22 12.30
N LEU A 65 -4.20 -10.06 11.69
CA LEU A 65 -3.66 -8.78 12.16
C LEU A 65 -4.25 -8.35 13.50
N VAL A 66 -5.55 -8.59 13.75
CA VAL A 66 -6.20 -8.22 15.02
C VAL A 66 -5.64 -8.98 16.23
N GLU A 67 -5.07 -10.16 16.03
CA GLU A 67 -4.32 -10.86 17.07
C GLU A 67 -2.94 -10.21 17.25
N LEU A 68 -2.22 -9.96 16.14
CA LEU A 68 -0.85 -9.44 16.16
C LEU A 68 -0.72 -7.99 16.65
N ILE A 69 -1.76 -7.15 16.56
CA ILE A 69 -1.71 -5.79 17.15
C ILE A 69 -1.54 -5.79 18.69
N ASN A 70 -1.73 -6.96 19.33
CA ASN A 70 -1.53 -7.17 20.75
C ASN A 70 -0.28 -8.01 21.06
N ASP A 71 0.58 -8.25 20.08
CA ASP A 71 1.82 -8.99 20.28
C ASP A 71 2.73 -8.29 21.31
N ALA A 72 3.51 -9.08 22.03
CA ALA A 72 4.45 -8.58 23.03
C ALA A 72 5.62 -7.84 22.39
N ASP A 73 5.98 -8.16 21.14
CA ASP A 73 6.93 -7.39 20.35
C ASP A 73 6.24 -6.11 19.80
N PRO A 74 6.60 -4.92 20.30
CA PRO A 74 5.98 -3.66 19.89
C PRO A 74 6.23 -3.32 18.41
N VAL A 75 7.33 -3.79 17.81
CA VAL A 75 7.60 -3.57 16.37
C VAL A 75 6.63 -4.39 15.54
N LEU A 76 6.46 -5.67 15.88
CA LEU A 76 5.50 -6.53 15.20
C LEU A 76 4.06 -6.04 15.37
N ALA A 77 3.68 -5.61 16.58
CA ALA A 77 2.37 -5.03 16.86
C ALA A 77 2.11 -3.76 16.02
N ALA A 78 3.10 -2.88 15.91
CA ALA A 78 3.01 -1.69 15.08
C ALA A 78 2.90 -2.03 13.58
N LEU A 79 3.73 -2.94 13.07
CA LEU A 79 3.67 -3.41 11.69
C LEU A 79 2.31 -4.05 11.36
N ALA A 80 1.71 -4.80 12.29
CA ALA A 80 0.38 -5.36 12.14
C ALA A 80 -0.70 -4.27 12.12
N GLY A 81 -0.60 -3.29 13.02
CA GLY A 81 -1.50 -2.13 13.08
C GLY A 81 -1.48 -1.33 11.79
N CYS A 82 -0.30 -0.99 11.29
CA CYS A 82 -0.11 -0.25 10.04
C CYS A 82 -0.61 -1.03 8.80
N THR A 83 -0.42 -2.35 8.77
CA THR A 83 -0.98 -3.18 7.68
C THR A 83 -2.50 -3.18 7.72
N LEU A 84 -3.12 -3.30 8.90
CA LEU A 84 -4.59 -3.24 9.03
C LEU A 84 -5.12 -1.84 8.67
N ALA A 85 -4.43 -0.77 9.09
CA ALA A 85 -4.75 0.61 8.72
C ALA A 85 -4.74 0.80 7.20
N ALA A 86 -3.73 0.26 6.50
CA ALA A 86 -3.66 0.30 5.05
C ALA A 86 -4.87 -0.39 4.37
N HIS A 87 -5.40 -1.47 4.94
CA HIS A 87 -6.63 -2.10 4.42
C HIS A 87 -7.84 -1.19 4.61
N ARG A 88 -7.97 -0.53 5.78
CA ARG A 88 -9.05 0.43 6.02
C ARG A 88 -9.00 1.60 5.06
N ARG A 89 -7.79 2.12 4.83
CA ARG A 89 -7.53 3.22 3.88
C ARG A 89 -7.89 2.85 2.44
N GLN A 90 -7.60 1.62 2.02
CA GLN A 90 -7.95 1.18 0.66
C GLN A 90 -9.46 1.10 0.42
N LEU A 91 -10.24 1.00 1.50
CA LEU A 91 -11.70 1.05 1.51
C LEU A 91 -12.22 2.46 1.86
N GLY A 92 -11.34 3.48 1.85
CA GLY A 92 -11.65 4.89 2.15
C GLY A 92 -11.94 5.21 3.62
N GLY A 93 -11.74 4.26 4.53
CA GLY A 93 -11.95 4.43 5.96
C GLY A 93 -10.79 5.15 6.66
N HIS A 94 -10.51 6.39 6.29
CA HIS A 94 -9.35 7.15 6.78
C HIS A 94 -9.35 7.40 8.30
N ALA A 95 -10.51 7.70 8.90
CA ALA A 95 -10.59 7.90 10.34
C ALA A 95 -10.26 6.60 11.13
N ALA A 96 -10.74 5.45 10.64
CA ALA A 96 -10.44 4.15 11.23
C ALA A 96 -8.97 3.75 11.04
N ALA A 97 -8.40 4.05 9.86
CA ALA A 97 -6.99 3.86 9.59
C ALA A 97 -6.10 4.72 10.50
N MET A 98 -6.48 5.99 10.72
CA MET A 98 -5.75 6.93 11.56
C MET A 98 -5.65 6.44 13.02
N ALA A 99 -6.75 5.88 13.55
CA ALA A 99 -6.75 5.31 14.90
C ALA A 99 -5.77 4.13 15.03
N LEU A 100 -5.69 3.28 14.00
CA LEU A 100 -4.79 2.13 13.96
C LEU A 100 -3.32 2.54 13.81
N ASP A 101 -3.00 3.48 12.90
CA ASP A 101 -1.63 3.98 12.74
C ASP A 101 -1.18 4.79 13.98
N GLY A 102 -2.10 5.51 14.64
CA GLY A 102 -1.82 6.20 15.89
C GLY A 102 -1.52 5.22 17.04
N ALA A 103 -2.29 4.14 17.14
CA ALA A 103 -2.03 3.06 18.10
C ALA A 103 -0.69 2.36 17.81
N ALA A 104 -0.36 2.12 16.54
CA ALA A 104 0.94 1.58 16.14
C ALA A 104 2.09 2.51 16.55
N LEU A 105 1.96 3.81 16.33
CA LEU A 105 2.95 4.80 16.77
C LEU A 105 3.11 4.80 18.31
N ALA A 106 2.02 4.66 19.06
CA ALA A 106 2.08 4.57 20.53
C ALA A 106 2.85 3.32 21.00
N ARG A 107 2.64 2.15 20.36
CA ARG A 107 3.43 0.93 20.65
C ARG A 107 4.93 1.15 20.49
N LEU A 108 5.33 1.93 19.47
CA LEU A 108 6.73 2.24 19.21
C LEU A 108 7.30 3.29 20.19
N ALA A 109 6.48 4.24 20.65
CA ALA A 109 6.90 5.23 21.64
C ALA A 109 7.26 4.60 22.99
N ASP A 110 6.57 3.53 23.40
CA ASP A 110 6.93 2.78 24.61
C ASP A 110 8.34 2.17 24.53
N VAL A 111 8.80 1.82 23.32
CA VAL A 111 10.16 1.32 23.08
C VAL A 111 11.20 2.42 23.22
N THR A 112 10.93 3.60 22.65
CA THR A 112 11.87 4.73 22.74
C THR A 112 11.99 5.22 24.18
N VAL A 113 10.89 5.31 24.93
CA VAL A 113 10.91 5.67 26.35
C VAL A 113 11.62 4.61 27.19
N ARG A 114 11.40 3.30 26.97
CA ARG A 114 12.12 2.25 27.71
C ARG A 114 13.62 2.19 27.41
N ARG A 115 14.03 2.52 26.17
CA ARG A 115 15.46 2.63 25.81
C ARG A 115 16.10 3.92 26.33
N TRP A 116 15.33 4.98 26.55
CA TRP A 116 15.81 6.34 26.90
C TRP A 116 15.55 6.75 28.37
N GLY A 117 14.77 5.98 29.12
CA GLY A 117 14.47 6.21 30.54
C GLY A 117 15.67 6.13 31.49
N GLY A 118 16.86 5.84 30.97
CA GLY A 118 18.15 6.03 31.64
C GLY A 118 18.95 7.18 31.02
N ARG A 119 18.73 8.40 31.53
CA ARG A 119 19.47 9.67 31.28
C ARG A 119 19.28 10.35 29.91
N VAL A 120 18.71 11.55 30.00
CA VAL A 120 18.55 12.57 28.96
C VAL A 120 19.91 13.16 28.57
N ALA A 121 20.23 13.14 27.27
CA ALA A 121 20.90 14.26 26.60
C ALA A 121 20.81 14.08 25.09
N SER A 122 20.37 15.14 24.43
CA SER A 122 20.63 15.49 23.03
C SER A 122 21.84 14.76 22.42
N ARG A 123 21.57 13.65 21.75
CA ARG A 123 22.43 13.10 20.71
C ARG A 123 21.50 12.61 19.62
N THR A 124 21.78 13.12 18.43
CA THR A 124 21.43 12.60 17.11
C THR A 124 20.97 11.15 17.14
N LEU A 125 19.98 10.80 16.31
CA LEU A 125 19.56 9.43 15.95
C LEU A 125 20.71 8.60 15.35
N THR A 126 21.91 8.60 15.94
CA THR A 126 22.96 7.66 15.65
C THR A 126 22.64 6.40 16.42
N SER A 127 22.23 5.40 15.64
CA SER A 127 22.62 4.01 15.79
C SER A 127 23.10 3.62 17.19
N SER A 128 22.44 2.60 17.75
CA SER A 128 23.13 1.68 18.66
C SER A 128 24.51 1.44 18.07
N ALA A 129 25.58 1.83 18.77
CA ALA A 129 26.92 2.04 18.20
C ALA A 129 27.62 0.74 17.74
N ASN A 130 26.86 -0.32 17.50
CA ASN A 130 27.27 -1.61 16.96
C ASN A 130 26.22 -2.25 16.00
N ALA A 131 25.12 -1.58 15.66
CA ALA A 131 24.27 -2.06 14.56
C ALA A 131 24.94 -1.62 13.25
N SER A 132 25.65 -2.55 12.59
CA SER A 132 26.19 -2.32 11.26
C SER A 132 25.03 -1.99 10.30
N ILE A 133 25.32 -1.28 9.21
CA ILE A 133 24.37 -1.07 8.09
C ILE A 133 23.82 -2.42 7.58
N ASP A 134 24.55 -3.52 7.82
CA ASP A 134 24.17 -4.89 7.50
C ASP A 134 23.05 -5.48 8.40
N ASP A 135 22.68 -4.83 9.52
CA ASP A 135 21.67 -5.30 10.48
C ASP A 135 20.28 -4.67 10.25
N ALA A 136 20.17 -3.70 9.33
CA ALA A 136 18.90 -3.09 8.95
C ALA A 136 18.05 -4.05 8.11
N ASP A 137 16.75 -4.15 8.42
CA ASP A 137 15.87 -5.02 7.64
C ASP A 137 15.66 -4.39 6.26
N VAL A 138 16.11 -5.07 5.20
CA VAL A 138 16.06 -4.55 3.83
C VAL A 138 14.64 -4.14 3.41
N ASP A 139 13.62 -4.86 3.86
CA ASP A 139 12.24 -4.52 3.54
C ASP A 139 11.67 -3.48 4.50
N GLY A 140 12.29 -3.21 5.65
CA GLY A 140 11.80 -2.32 6.71
C GLY A 140 10.87 -3.03 7.69
N ALA A 141 11.08 -4.31 7.94
CA ALA A 141 10.36 -5.07 8.98
C ALA A 141 11.04 -4.95 10.37
N ASP A 142 11.61 -3.80 10.65
CA ASP A 142 12.32 -3.41 11.87
C ASP A 142 11.72 -2.13 12.46
N PHE A 143 12.32 -1.61 13.54
CA PHE A 143 11.81 -0.44 14.24
C PHE A 143 11.77 0.83 13.35
N PRO A 144 12.83 1.22 12.62
CA PRO A 144 12.78 2.37 11.72
C PRO A 144 11.71 2.23 10.64
N GLY A 145 11.59 1.04 10.02
CA GLY A 145 10.57 0.79 9.01
C GLY A 145 9.14 0.86 9.56
N ALA A 146 8.90 0.32 10.75
CA ALA A 146 7.60 0.39 11.42
C ALA A 146 7.20 1.83 11.79
N LEU A 147 8.16 2.63 12.29
CA LEU A 147 7.95 4.03 12.64
C LEU A 147 7.62 4.88 11.40
N LEU A 148 8.37 4.68 10.32
CA LEU A 148 8.11 5.34 9.05
C LEU A 148 6.72 4.94 8.50
N ASP A 149 6.37 3.64 8.53
CA ASP A 149 5.07 3.15 8.06
C ASP A 149 3.90 3.79 8.83
N ALA A 150 4.03 3.97 10.15
CA ALA A 150 3.03 4.64 10.98
C ALA A 150 2.91 6.13 10.64
N LEU A 151 4.02 6.86 10.54
CA LEU A 151 4.01 8.30 10.22
C LEU A 151 3.49 8.58 8.80
N ALA A 152 3.92 7.78 7.81
CA ALA A 152 3.42 7.88 6.45
C ALA A 152 1.94 7.50 6.36
N GLY A 153 1.49 6.50 7.12
CA GLY A 153 0.08 6.11 7.24
C GLY A 153 -0.80 7.22 7.83
N LEU A 154 -0.38 7.81 8.95
CA LEU A 154 -1.04 8.97 9.56
C LEU A 154 -1.10 10.15 8.59
N ALA A 155 -0.03 10.40 7.82
CA ALA A 155 -0.03 11.46 6.81
C ALA A 155 -1.05 11.17 5.70
N ALA A 156 -1.12 9.94 5.20
CA ALA A 156 -2.09 9.52 4.20
C ALA A 156 -3.54 9.67 4.68
N ASP A 157 -3.83 9.36 5.95
CA ASP A 157 -5.17 9.57 6.50
C ASP A 157 -5.48 11.04 6.75
N ALA A 158 -4.50 11.84 7.16
CA ALA A 158 -4.66 13.27 7.24
C ALA A 158 -4.99 13.87 5.85
N ILE A 159 -4.40 13.36 4.76
CA ILE A 159 -4.79 13.73 3.39
C ILE A 159 -6.25 13.36 3.12
N GLY A 160 -6.63 12.10 3.36
CA GLY A 160 -7.99 11.60 3.13
C GLY A 160 -9.08 12.28 3.97
N LEU A 161 -8.70 12.92 5.08
CA LEU A 161 -9.56 13.72 5.95
C LEU A 161 -9.45 15.24 5.70
N GLY A 162 -8.74 15.67 4.66
CA GLY A 162 -8.59 17.10 4.29
C GLY A 162 -7.64 17.91 5.20
N ARG A 163 -6.89 17.25 6.10
CA ARG A 163 -5.96 17.89 7.06
C ARG A 163 -4.55 18.04 6.47
N LEU A 164 -4.44 18.77 5.36
CA LEU A 164 -3.22 18.78 4.52
C LEU A 164 -1.96 19.31 5.24
N ASP A 165 -2.09 20.27 6.16
CA ASP A 165 -0.93 20.75 6.93
C ASP A 165 -0.44 19.76 7.98
N THR A 166 -1.36 18.97 8.54
CA THR A 166 -1.00 17.87 9.43
C THR A 166 -0.27 16.78 8.63
N ALA A 167 -0.76 16.44 7.44
CA ALA A 167 -0.09 15.51 6.54
C ALA A 167 1.34 15.98 6.18
N ALA A 168 1.52 17.28 5.87
CA ALA A 168 2.83 17.83 5.57
C ALA A 168 3.81 17.70 6.74
N ARG A 169 3.38 18.05 7.96
CA ARG A 169 4.23 17.90 9.17
C ARG A 169 4.60 16.44 9.43
N LEU A 170 3.64 15.53 9.29
CA LEU A 170 3.88 14.09 9.46
C LEU A 170 4.86 13.54 8.42
N LEU A 171 4.77 13.98 7.16
CA LEU A 171 5.73 13.62 6.12
C LEU A 171 7.13 14.18 6.40
N THR A 172 7.25 15.41 6.93
CA THR A 172 8.54 15.94 7.39
C THR A 172 9.12 15.06 8.48
N ARG A 173 8.33 14.61 9.46
CA ARG A 173 8.80 13.67 10.49
C ARG A 173 9.19 12.30 9.94
N ALA A 174 8.38 11.76 9.04
CA ALA A 174 8.74 10.54 8.32
C ALA A 174 10.05 10.73 7.52
N SER A 175 10.36 11.98 7.13
CA SER A 175 11.56 12.30 6.37
C SER A 175 12.88 12.22 7.13
N GLU A 176 12.78 12.34 8.46
CA GLU A 176 13.89 12.35 9.40
C GLU A 176 14.29 10.94 9.86
N ILE A 177 13.55 9.90 9.48
CA ILE A 177 13.78 8.52 9.91
C ILE A 177 14.90 7.87 9.09
N GLU A 178 15.95 7.44 9.78
CA GLU A 178 17.09 6.70 9.23
C GLU A 178 17.47 5.50 10.13
N PRO A 179 18.03 4.40 9.59
CA PRO A 179 18.19 4.14 8.15
C PRO A 179 16.84 3.89 7.46
N VAL A 180 16.68 4.40 6.23
CA VAL A 180 15.47 4.18 5.43
C VAL A 180 15.55 2.90 4.59
N SER A 181 14.52 2.05 4.71
CA SER A 181 14.35 0.89 3.82
C SER A 181 13.84 1.32 2.44
N TRP A 182 14.10 0.51 1.40
CA TRP A 182 13.57 0.81 0.05
C TRP A 182 12.04 0.94 0.07
N ARG A 183 11.35 0.14 0.92
CA ARG A 183 9.89 0.16 1.06
C ARG A 183 9.43 1.46 1.70
N GLY A 184 10.12 1.90 2.74
CA GLY A 184 9.83 3.16 3.42
C GLY A 184 9.98 4.36 2.49
N GLU A 185 11.07 4.40 1.73
CA GLU A 185 11.32 5.48 0.76
C GLU A 185 10.25 5.53 -0.34
N VAL A 186 9.87 4.36 -0.91
CA VAL A 186 8.77 4.27 -1.89
C VAL A 186 7.46 4.79 -1.31
N ARG A 187 7.13 4.42 -0.06
CA ARG A 187 5.89 4.86 0.60
C ARG A 187 5.89 6.36 0.90
N ARG A 188 7.03 6.94 1.31
CA ARG A 188 7.19 8.39 1.46
C ARG A 188 6.91 9.12 0.15
N CYS A 189 7.44 8.61 -0.97
CA CYS A 189 7.17 9.17 -2.29
C CYS A 189 5.70 9.08 -2.68
N TRP A 190 5.01 7.96 -2.42
CA TRP A 190 3.57 7.84 -2.70
C TRP A 190 2.74 8.88 -1.93
N VAL A 191 2.93 8.95 -0.61
CA VAL A 191 2.14 9.87 0.23
C VAL A 191 2.51 11.33 -0.05
N GLY A 192 3.77 11.61 -0.39
CA GLY A 192 4.18 12.93 -0.87
C GLY A 192 3.49 13.32 -2.19
N ALA A 193 3.39 12.39 -3.15
CA ALA A 193 2.67 12.62 -4.41
C ALA A 193 1.17 12.85 -4.15
N GLU A 194 0.55 12.04 -3.28
CA GLU A 194 -0.84 12.23 -2.85
C GLU A 194 -1.06 13.60 -2.21
N LEU A 195 -0.14 14.07 -1.35
CA LEU A 195 -0.23 15.40 -0.74
C LEU A 195 -0.14 16.52 -1.78
N ALA A 196 0.79 16.39 -2.74
CA ALA A 196 0.93 17.36 -3.83
C ALA A 196 -0.34 17.42 -4.67
N LEU A 197 -0.94 16.27 -5.01
CA LEU A 197 -2.22 16.21 -5.71
C LEU A 197 -3.35 16.85 -4.90
N ALA A 198 -3.47 16.53 -3.61
CA ALA A 198 -4.49 17.08 -2.74
C ALA A 198 -4.37 18.61 -2.55
N ARG A 199 -3.16 19.16 -2.71
CA ARG A 199 -2.89 20.62 -2.70
C ARG A 199 -3.07 21.30 -4.06
N GLY A 200 -3.52 20.58 -5.09
CA GLY A 200 -3.64 21.10 -6.46
C GLY A 200 -2.30 21.31 -7.17
N ARG A 201 -1.21 20.75 -6.66
CA ARG A 201 0.16 20.90 -7.20
C ARG A 201 0.58 19.67 -8.00
N ALA A 202 -0.25 19.27 -8.97
CA ALA A 202 -0.09 18.01 -9.68
C ALA A 202 1.28 17.86 -10.41
N ARG A 203 1.87 18.98 -10.87
CA ARG A 203 3.22 18.97 -11.46
C ARG A 203 4.31 18.56 -10.45
N GLU A 204 4.16 18.90 -9.17
CA GLU A 204 5.07 18.47 -8.09
C GLU A 204 4.89 16.99 -7.73
N ALA A 205 3.70 16.42 -8.00
CA ALA A 205 3.42 15.00 -7.73
C ALA A 205 4.14 14.05 -8.70
N VAL A 206 4.42 14.48 -9.93
CA VAL A 206 5.07 13.67 -10.97
C VAL A 206 6.48 13.22 -10.56
N PRO A 207 7.44 14.09 -10.19
CA PRO A 207 8.79 13.65 -9.83
C PRO A 207 8.81 12.72 -8.60
N LEU A 208 7.90 12.93 -7.64
CA LEU A 208 7.74 12.03 -6.49
C LEU A 208 7.28 10.64 -6.93
N ALA A 209 6.27 10.57 -7.80
CA ALA A 209 5.77 9.30 -8.33
C ALA A 209 6.81 8.59 -9.22
N GLU A 210 7.56 9.33 -10.03
CA GLU A 210 8.68 8.78 -10.82
C GLU A 210 9.78 8.21 -9.93
N ARG A 211 10.14 8.93 -8.85
CA ARG A 211 11.11 8.45 -7.87
C ARG A 211 10.65 7.15 -7.20
N ALA A 212 9.39 7.07 -6.76
CA ALA A 212 8.81 5.84 -6.22
C ALA A 212 8.93 4.67 -7.21
N ALA A 213 8.59 4.92 -8.48
CA ALA A 213 8.63 3.90 -9.52
C ALA A 213 10.06 3.47 -9.90
N GLN A 214 11.03 4.38 -9.83
CA GLN A 214 12.46 4.06 -10.01
C GLN A 214 12.99 3.22 -8.85
N LEU A 215 12.71 3.62 -7.61
CA LEU A 215 13.12 2.90 -6.40
C LEU A 215 12.53 1.49 -6.34
N ALA A 216 11.23 1.35 -6.62
CA ALA A 216 10.57 0.05 -6.64
C ALA A 216 11.22 -0.90 -7.68
N ARG A 217 11.57 -0.39 -8.87
CA ARG A 217 12.29 -1.18 -9.89
C ARG A 217 13.73 -1.49 -9.49
N ALA A 218 14.43 -0.52 -8.90
CA ALA A 218 15.82 -0.68 -8.47
C ALA A 218 15.96 -1.65 -7.29
N SER A 219 14.93 -1.76 -6.43
CA SER A 219 14.91 -2.70 -5.31
C SER A 219 15.01 -4.17 -5.77
N ALA A 220 14.69 -4.47 -7.04
CA ALA A 220 14.93 -5.78 -7.65
C ALA A 220 16.42 -6.13 -7.80
N ASN A 221 17.28 -5.11 -7.91
CA ASN A 221 18.72 -5.25 -8.17
C ASN A 221 19.57 -5.19 -6.90
N ALA A 222 18.95 -5.00 -5.72
CA ALA A 222 19.67 -5.00 -4.46
C ALA A 222 20.16 -6.42 -4.17
N ARG A 223 21.48 -6.63 -4.27
CA ARG A 223 22.21 -7.89 -3.99
C ARG A 223 21.89 -8.53 -2.63
N THR A 224 21.22 -7.79 -1.74
CA THR A 224 20.83 -8.17 -0.38
C THR A 224 19.44 -8.81 -0.28
N ARG A 225 18.63 -8.80 -1.35
CA ARG A 225 17.38 -9.59 -1.35
C ARG A 225 17.68 -11.07 -1.53
N VAL A 226 17.30 -11.87 -0.55
CA VAL A 226 17.31 -13.33 -0.67
C VAL A 226 16.47 -13.72 -1.90
N GLY A 227 17.14 -14.20 -2.95
CA GLY A 227 16.51 -14.66 -4.20
C GLY A 227 16.34 -13.63 -5.32
N GLY A 228 16.85 -12.39 -5.20
CA GLY A 228 16.83 -11.41 -6.31
C GLY A 228 15.42 -11.01 -6.80
N ALA A 229 14.39 -11.19 -5.96
CA ALA A 229 13.00 -11.01 -6.35
C ALA A 229 12.62 -9.54 -6.59
N GLN A 230 11.94 -9.27 -7.70
CA GLN A 230 11.44 -7.93 -8.06
C GLN A 230 10.36 -7.46 -7.09
N ALA A 231 10.35 -6.18 -6.66
CA ALA A 231 9.27 -5.66 -5.81
C ALA A 231 7.96 -5.40 -6.57
N LEU A 232 7.35 -6.47 -7.08
CA LEU A 232 6.35 -6.41 -8.15
C LEU A 232 5.11 -5.58 -7.76
N ARG A 233 4.54 -5.81 -6.57
CA ARG A 233 3.40 -5.01 -6.08
C ARG A 233 3.74 -3.53 -5.91
N HIS A 234 4.95 -3.22 -5.46
CA HIS A 234 5.39 -1.82 -5.28
C HIS A 234 5.65 -1.14 -6.62
N THR A 235 6.19 -1.86 -7.61
CA THR A 235 6.31 -1.36 -8.99
C THR A 235 4.94 -1.06 -9.59
N VAL A 236 4.00 -2.01 -9.50
CA VAL A 236 2.64 -1.85 -10.04
C VAL A 236 1.90 -0.70 -9.34
N LYS A 237 1.98 -0.60 -8.00
CA LYS A 237 1.37 0.52 -7.27
C LYS A 237 2.04 1.86 -7.62
N SER A 238 3.36 1.90 -7.79
CA SER A 238 4.06 3.12 -8.20
C SER A 238 3.67 3.56 -9.61
N ASP A 239 3.46 2.63 -10.53
CA ASP A 239 2.99 2.93 -11.89
C ASP A 239 1.56 3.48 -11.89
N LEU A 240 0.69 2.98 -11.00
CA LEU A 240 -0.64 3.55 -10.78
C LEU A 240 -0.56 4.99 -10.27
N VAL A 241 0.26 5.27 -9.24
CA VAL A 241 0.45 6.62 -8.70
C VAL A 241 1.04 7.55 -9.76
N LEU A 242 2.04 7.09 -10.52
CA LEU A 242 2.63 7.87 -11.61
C LEU A 242 1.61 8.19 -12.70
N ALA A 243 0.80 7.22 -13.12
CA ALA A 243 -0.25 7.47 -14.11
C ALA A 243 -1.26 8.51 -13.59
N ALA A 244 -1.71 8.38 -12.34
CA ALA A 244 -2.62 9.37 -11.73
C ALA A 244 -2.00 10.77 -11.68
N SER A 245 -0.74 10.89 -11.26
CA SER A 245 -0.01 12.17 -11.22
C SER A 245 0.14 12.80 -12.62
N LEU A 246 0.46 12.00 -13.63
CA LEU A 246 0.58 12.47 -15.03
C LEU A 246 -0.76 12.98 -15.57
N LEU A 247 -1.87 12.29 -15.30
CA LEU A 247 -3.19 12.70 -15.73
C LEU A 247 -3.63 13.99 -15.02
N ALA A 248 -3.37 14.11 -13.72
CA ALA A 248 -3.71 15.31 -12.95
C ALA A 248 -2.87 16.53 -13.34
N ALA A 249 -1.61 16.34 -13.75
CA ALA A 249 -0.75 17.43 -14.23
C ALA A 249 -1.19 17.98 -15.60
N HIS A 250 -2.02 17.24 -16.34
CA HIS A 250 -2.51 17.58 -17.68
C HIS A 250 -4.03 17.31 -17.80
N PRO A 251 -4.87 18.05 -17.04
CA PRO A 251 -6.31 17.74 -16.90
C PRO A 251 -7.11 18.04 -18.18
N ASN A 252 -6.78 19.14 -18.84
CA ASN A 252 -7.26 19.44 -20.18
C ASN A 252 -6.44 18.55 -21.12
N GLY A 253 -7.08 17.67 -21.90
CA GLY A 253 -6.39 16.93 -22.96
C GLY A 253 -5.69 17.85 -23.96
N PRO A 254 -5.20 17.35 -25.11
CA PRO A 254 -4.70 18.25 -26.13
C PRO A 254 -5.81 19.26 -26.51
N ALA A 255 -5.78 20.44 -25.91
CA ALA A 255 -6.70 21.56 -26.17
C ALA A 255 -6.46 22.13 -27.58
N ASP A 256 -5.31 21.78 -28.15
CA ASP A 256 -4.88 22.00 -29.50
C ASP A 256 -4.34 20.66 -30.03
N ALA A 257 -4.77 20.27 -31.23
CA ALA A 257 -4.28 19.10 -31.95
C ALA A 257 -2.75 19.15 -32.20
N SER A 258 -2.12 20.32 -32.00
CA SER A 258 -0.67 20.52 -32.06
C SER A 258 0.09 20.20 -30.76
N ASN A 259 -0.58 20.05 -29.60
CA ASN A 259 0.09 19.82 -28.32
C ASN A 259 0.52 18.35 -28.15
N THR A 260 1.63 18.03 -28.82
CA THR A 260 2.25 16.69 -28.79
C THR A 260 2.70 16.27 -27.40
N ASP A 261 2.99 17.19 -26.47
CA ASP A 261 3.41 16.87 -25.11
C ASP A 261 2.27 16.33 -24.26
N ALA A 262 1.12 16.99 -24.28
CA ALA A 262 -0.07 16.54 -23.56
C ALA A 262 -0.54 15.17 -24.05
N GLU A 263 -0.49 14.94 -25.36
CA GLU A 263 -0.84 13.65 -25.95
C GLU A 263 0.18 12.56 -25.58
N ARG A 264 1.49 12.85 -25.64
CA ARG A 264 2.54 11.91 -25.20
C ARG A 264 2.38 11.53 -23.72
N VAL A 265 2.09 12.48 -22.85
CA VAL A 265 1.86 12.24 -21.42
C VAL A 265 0.62 11.36 -21.20
N ARG A 266 -0.48 11.66 -21.89
CA ARG A 266 -1.71 10.86 -21.84
C ARG A 266 -1.48 9.44 -22.33
N GLN A 267 -0.77 9.25 -23.45
CA GLN A 267 -0.40 7.93 -23.96
C GLN A 267 0.47 7.15 -22.97
N ARG A 268 1.45 7.81 -22.33
CA ARG A 268 2.29 7.21 -21.28
C ARG A 268 1.44 6.75 -20.09
N ALA A 269 0.56 7.60 -19.57
CA ALA A 269 -0.33 7.26 -18.46
C ALA A 269 -1.27 6.09 -18.81
N THR A 270 -1.88 6.11 -20.00
CA THR A 270 -2.73 5.01 -20.48
C THR A 270 -1.97 3.69 -20.59
N LYS A 271 -0.74 3.71 -21.12
CA LYS A 271 0.11 2.51 -21.20
C LYS A 271 0.45 1.96 -19.81
N LEU A 272 0.77 2.83 -18.85
CA LEU A 272 1.01 2.44 -17.47
C LEU A 272 -0.22 1.77 -16.85
N LEU A 273 -1.41 2.39 -16.95
CA LEU A 273 -2.65 1.84 -16.40
C LEU A 273 -3.03 0.49 -17.00
N LYS A 274 -2.91 0.33 -18.34
CA LYS A 274 -3.15 -0.97 -18.99
C LYS A 274 -2.21 -2.04 -18.48
N ASN A 275 -0.93 -1.71 -18.29
CA ASN A 275 0.05 -2.62 -17.72
C ASN A 275 -0.26 -2.95 -16.25
N VAL A 276 -0.67 -1.96 -15.45
CA VAL A 276 -1.10 -2.16 -14.06
C VAL A 276 -2.23 -3.17 -13.99
N VAL A 277 -3.29 -3.00 -14.79
CA VAL A 277 -4.41 -3.95 -14.86
C VAL A 277 -3.93 -5.34 -15.26
N ALA A 278 -3.20 -5.45 -16.38
CA ALA A 278 -2.78 -6.74 -16.94
C ALA A 278 -1.88 -7.52 -15.97
N VAL A 279 -0.89 -6.84 -15.36
CA VAL A 279 0.01 -7.46 -14.38
C VAL A 279 -0.73 -7.82 -13.10
N SER A 280 -1.62 -6.95 -12.61
CA SER A 280 -2.39 -7.21 -11.38
C SER A 280 -3.26 -8.45 -11.51
N LEU A 281 -3.98 -8.61 -12.63
CA LEU A 281 -4.78 -9.79 -12.91
C LEU A 281 -3.90 -11.05 -13.02
N LYS A 282 -2.82 -10.99 -13.82
CA LYS A 282 -1.92 -12.13 -14.05
C LYS A 282 -1.20 -12.59 -12.76
N ARG A 283 -0.92 -11.68 -11.84
CA ARG A 283 -0.07 -11.92 -10.67
C ARG A 283 -0.83 -11.95 -9.35
N GLY A 284 -2.17 -11.87 -9.38
CA GLY A 284 -3.00 -11.97 -8.18
C GLY A 284 -2.97 -10.73 -7.28
N ILE A 285 -2.70 -9.54 -7.82
CA ILE A 285 -2.70 -8.27 -7.06
C ILE A 285 -4.07 -7.58 -7.23
N GLY A 286 -5.15 -8.30 -6.89
CA GLY A 286 -6.52 -7.89 -7.22
C GLY A 286 -6.93 -6.50 -6.69
N SER A 287 -6.35 -6.09 -5.55
CA SER A 287 -6.64 -4.80 -4.91
C SER A 287 -6.30 -3.56 -5.77
N LEU A 288 -5.45 -3.69 -6.78
CA LEU A 288 -5.05 -2.57 -7.66
C LEU A 288 -5.80 -2.53 -9.00
N VAL A 289 -6.63 -3.52 -9.30
CA VAL A 289 -7.36 -3.58 -10.58
C VAL A 289 -8.45 -2.53 -10.66
N TRP A 290 -9.30 -2.41 -9.64
CA TRP A 290 -10.42 -1.46 -9.68
C TRP A 290 -9.98 0.02 -9.78
N PRO A 291 -8.98 0.55 -9.04
CA PRO A 291 -8.63 1.97 -9.16
C PRO A 291 -7.96 2.28 -10.51
N SER A 292 -7.22 1.32 -11.08
CA SER A 292 -6.60 1.50 -12.39
C SER A 292 -7.62 1.41 -13.53
N ALA A 293 -8.58 0.49 -13.44
CA ALA A 293 -9.70 0.42 -14.38
C ALA A 293 -10.59 1.67 -14.31
N ALA A 294 -10.85 2.19 -13.10
CA ALA A 294 -11.65 3.41 -12.92
C ALA A 294 -11.01 4.63 -13.62
N LEU A 295 -9.70 4.79 -13.52
CA LEU A 295 -8.98 5.85 -14.25
C LEU A 295 -9.05 5.66 -15.77
N LEU A 296 -9.08 4.42 -16.27
CA LEU A 296 -9.17 4.13 -17.71
C LEU A 296 -10.54 4.46 -18.32
N VAL A 297 -11.62 4.48 -17.52
CA VAL A 297 -12.98 4.81 -18.00
C VAL A 297 -13.00 6.16 -18.72
N ASN A 298 -12.32 7.16 -18.15
CA ASN A 298 -12.30 8.53 -18.69
C ASN A 298 -11.25 8.74 -19.80
N LEU A 299 -10.35 7.78 -20.00
CA LEU A 299 -9.29 7.86 -21.01
C LEU A 299 -9.66 7.17 -22.32
N TRP A 300 -10.67 6.30 -22.32
CA TRP A 300 -11.01 5.48 -23.47
C TRP A 300 -12.53 5.36 -23.68
N PRO A 301 -13.20 6.40 -24.22
CA PRO A 301 -14.66 6.43 -24.37
C PRO A 301 -15.24 5.20 -25.06
N ASP A 302 -14.61 4.72 -26.14
CA ASP A 302 -15.06 3.56 -26.92
C ASP A 302 -15.05 2.23 -26.16
N ARG A 303 -14.30 2.16 -25.06
CA ARG A 303 -14.16 0.98 -24.19
C ARG A 303 -14.61 1.26 -22.75
N SER A 304 -15.21 2.42 -22.51
CA SER A 304 -15.62 2.90 -21.18
C SER A 304 -16.49 1.87 -20.45
N LYS A 305 -17.45 1.24 -21.14
CA LYS A 305 -18.30 0.17 -20.59
C LYS A 305 -17.50 -1.02 -20.07
N ASN A 306 -16.53 -1.51 -20.85
CA ASN A 306 -15.69 -2.64 -20.44
C ASN A 306 -14.83 -2.30 -19.21
N TRP A 307 -14.31 -1.06 -19.13
CA TRP A 307 -13.55 -0.60 -17.99
C TRP A 307 -14.42 -0.36 -16.74
N GLN A 308 -15.65 0.12 -16.92
CA GLN A 308 -16.64 0.24 -15.85
C GLN A 308 -17.00 -1.14 -15.29
N GLU A 309 -17.28 -2.11 -16.15
CA GLU A 309 -17.56 -3.49 -15.74
C GLU A 309 -16.38 -4.09 -14.96
N LEU A 310 -15.15 -3.95 -15.47
CA LEU A 310 -13.95 -4.45 -14.77
C LEU A 310 -13.72 -3.75 -13.42
N THR A 311 -13.96 -2.43 -13.35
CA THR A 311 -13.92 -1.67 -12.11
C THR A 311 -14.89 -2.27 -11.10
N ASN A 312 -16.13 -2.50 -11.54
CA ASN A 312 -17.21 -3.00 -10.72
C ASN A 312 -16.97 -4.43 -10.21
N MET A 313 -16.62 -5.35 -11.11
CA MET A 313 -16.30 -6.73 -10.74
C MET A 313 -15.13 -6.79 -9.75
N SER A 314 -14.06 -6.03 -10.01
CA SER A 314 -12.86 -6.05 -9.18
C SER A 314 -13.11 -5.44 -7.80
N LEU A 315 -13.88 -4.35 -7.72
CA LEU A 315 -14.28 -3.74 -6.45
C LEU A 315 -15.18 -4.70 -5.66
N ASN A 316 -16.15 -5.35 -6.30
CA ASN A 316 -17.00 -6.34 -5.64
C ASN A 316 -16.20 -7.52 -5.05
N CYS A 317 -15.18 -8.02 -5.77
CA CYS A 317 -14.27 -9.04 -5.25
C CYS A 317 -13.54 -8.56 -3.98
N VAL A 318 -13.06 -7.31 -3.95
CA VAL A 318 -12.41 -6.72 -2.76
C VAL A 318 -13.40 -6.56 -1.61
N LEU A 319 -14.62 -6.10 -1.86
CA LEU A 319 -15.66 -5.93 -0.84
C LEU A 319 -16.12 -7.27 -0.25
N THR A 320 -16.33 -8.27 -1.09
CA THR A 320 -16.61 -9.65 -0.67
C THR A 320 -15.46 -10.23 0.15
N GLY A 321 -14.22 -9.92 -0.26
CA GLY A 321 -13.01 -10.29 0.46
C GLY A 321 -12.75 -9.49 1.75
N SER A 322 -13.57 -8.50 2.09
CA SER A 322 -13.42 -7.64 3.27
C SER A 322 -14.24 -8.13 4.46
N ASP A 323 -13.80 -7.81 5.68
CA ASP A 323 -14.55 -8.06 6.91
C ASP A 323 -15.71 -7.07 7.06
N PRO A 324 -16.67 -7.30 7.99
CA PRO A 324 -17.83 -6.43 8.16
C PRO A 324 -17.48 -4.96 8.45
N VAL A 325 -16.38 -4.70 9.17
CA VAL A 325 -15.91 -3.33 9.41
C VAL A 325 -15.46 -2.68 8.10
N GLY A 326 -14.70 -3.41 7.27
CA GLY A 326 -14.22 -2.90 5.99
C GLY A 326 -15.35 -2.55 5.03
N ARG A 327 -16.39 -3.39 4.93
CA ARG A 327 -17.55 -3.13 4.08
C ARG A 327 -18.31 -1.87 4.49
N ARG A 328 -18.58 -1.68 5.79
CA ARG A 328 -19.23 -0.45 6.29
C ARG A 328 -18.41 0.80 6.01
N LEU A 329 -17.08 0.72 6.11
CA LEU A 329 -16.21 1.84 5.77
C LEU A 329 -16.27 2.17 4.27
N ALA A 330 -16.29 1.16 3.41
CA ALA A 330 -16.46 1.36 1.97
C ALA A 330 -17.83 1.97 1.63
N GLU A 331 -18.89 1.55 2.31
CA GLU A 331 -20.24 2.10 2.14
C GLU A 331 -20.33 3.58 2.51
N ALA A 332 -19.66 3.98 3.58
CA ALA A 332 -19.63 5.37 4.04
C ALA A 332 -18.57 6.23 3.33
N SER A 333 -17.80 5.66 2.40
CA SER A 333 -16.64 6.32 1.82
C SER A 333 -17.00 7.22 0.64
N ALA A 334 -16.54 8.47 0.69
CA ALA A 334 -16.57 9.37 -0.47
C ALA A 334 -15.60 8.96 -1.59
N TRP A 335 -14.67 8.03 -1.32
CA TRP A 335 -13.60 7.62 -2.22
C TRP A 335 -13.89 6.31 -2.97
N VAL A 336 -14.87 5.53 -2.50
CA VAL A 336 -15.23 4.24 -3.10
C VAL A 336 -16.49 4.42 -3.94
N PRO A 337 -16.49 4.07 -5.24
CA PRO A 337 -17.69 4.17 -6.07
C PRO A 337 -18.86 3.34 -5.49
N THR A 338 -19.99 3.99 -5.23
CA THR A 338 -21.14 3.41 -4.50
C THR A 338 -22.13 2.63 -5.37
N GLY A 339 -22.00 2.68 -6.70
CA GLY A 339 -22.93 2.04 -7.66
C GLY A 339 -23.05 0.52 -7.57
N LEU A 340 -22.30 -0.13 -6.67
CA LEU A 340 -22.29 -1.59 -6.44
C LEU A 340 -22.85 -2.01 -5.09
N LEU A 341 -23.07 -1.06 -4.18
CA LEU A 341 -23.53 -1.34 -2.81
C LEU A 341 -25.06 -1.52 -2.75
N HIS A 342 -25.76 -1.10 -3.80
CA HIS A 342 -27.22 -1.16 -3.93
C HIS A 342 -27.69 -2.10 -5.05
N SER A 343 -26.95 -3.18 -5.31
CA SER A 343 -27.43 -4.27 -6.17
C SER A 343 -28.30 -5.25 -5.37
N SER A 344 -29.42 -4.76 -4.85
CA SER A 344 -30.63 -5.58 -4.65
C SER A 344 -31.67 -4.98 -5.58
N ASP A 345 -32.16 -5.78 -6.52
CA ASP A 345 -33.14 -5.42 -7.55
C ASP A 345 -34.15 -4.34 -7.14
N THR A 346 -34.12 -3.22 -7.84
CA THR A 346 -35.33 -2.59 -8.42
C THR A 346 -34.91 -1.83 -9.67
N ALA A 347 -35.20 -2.40 -10.84
CA ALA A 347 -35.42 -1.59 -12.03
C ALA A 347 -36.67 -0.73 -11.80
N GLU A 348 -36.57 0.59 -12.05
CA GLU A 348 -37.61 1.59 -12.41
C GLU A 348 -36.99 3.01 -12.31
N PRO A 349 -37.47 4.03 -13.03
CA PRO A 349 -36.84 4.49 -14.26
C PRO A 349 -36.17 5.88 -14.15
N VAL A 350 -35.45 6.24 -15.21
CA VAL A 350 -34.79 7.54 -15.45
C VAL A 350 -35.71 8.73 -15.12
N GLY A 351 -35.26 9.61 -14.21
CA GLY A 351 -35.92 10.90 -13.95
C GLY A 351 -35.19 11.83 -12.96
N GLY A 352 -34.34 12.72 -13.49
CA GLY A 352 -34.18 14.12 -13.04
C GLY A 352 -33.27 14.48 -11.84
N ARG A 353 -32.15 15.19 -12.14
CA ARG A 353 -31.63 16.45 -11.51
C ARG A 353 -31.33 16.46 -9.98
N ASN A 354 -30.26 17.01 -9.40
CA ASN A 354 -29.27 18.07 -9.70
C ASN A 354 -28.06 17.90 -8.75
N PHE A 355 -26.82 18.23 -9.17
CA PHE A 355 -25.67 18.41 -8.25
C PHE A 355 -24.72 19.55 -8.71
N PHE A 356 -25.28 20.66 -9.17
CA PHE A 356 -24.56 21.93 -9.33
C PHE A 356 -25.50 23.11 -9.07
N THR A 357 -25.52 23.55 -7.81
CA THR A 357 -25.90 24.86 -7.22
C THR A 357 -25.68 24.60 -5.72
N ASP A 358 -24.63 25.08 -5.05
CA ASP A 358 -23.94 26.37 -5.10
C ASP A 358 -22.40 26.26 -5.07
#